data_AF-A0A941NSN2-F1
#
_entry.id   AF-A0A941NSN2-F1
#
_cell.length_a   1.000
_cell.length_b   1.000
_cell.length_c   1.000
_cell.angle_alpha   90.00
_cell.angle_beta   90.00
_cell.angle_gamma   90.00
#
_symmetry.space_group_name_H-M   'P 1'
#
loop_
_entity.id
_entity.type
_entity.pdbx_description
1 polymer ?
#
loop_
_entity_poly.entity_id
_entity_poly.type
_entity_poly.pdbx_seq_one_letter_code
_entity_poly.pdbx_strand_id
1 'polypeptide(L)'
;MQACQQVRYYKDNALFILKLSGSVRFTCTHYLELALKQVNKKNDIIFDMTSAKYLDSTIMGSIAKHFLQAKKKPIVVYKDEDIKLMFSKIGFDQFFTFTQNDERINVKDESFKQIEIFNEDENAKALKEYVLKAHATLSKMHPQDDSFKNVVKLLKDK
;
A
#
# COMPACT_ATOMS: atom_id res chain seq x y z
N MET A 1 -22.33 2.20 0.41
CA MET A 1 -21.22 1.87 1.34
C MET A 1 -20.06 2.83 1.09
N GLN A 2 -19.38 3.31 2.13
CA GLN A 2 -18.48 4.47 2.05
C GLN A 2 -17.13 4.09 1.45
N ALA A 3 -16.71 4.79 0.40
CA ALA A 3 -15.39 4.60 -0.19
C ALA A 3 -14.29 4.75 0.87
N CYS A 4 -13.20 3.97 0.77
CA CYS A 4 -12.09 4.07 1.71
C CYS A 4 -11.41 5.45 1.56
N GLN A 5 -11.80 6.41 2.39
CA GLN A 5 -11.27 7.78 2.39
C GLN A 5 -9.78 7.83 2.77
N GLN A 6 -9.29 6.75 3.37
CA GLN A 6 -7.91 6.58 3.78
C GLN A 6 -6.95 6.33 2.61
N VAL A 7 -7.45 6.00 1.42
CA VAL A 7 -6.63 5.73 0.22
C VAL A 7 -6.99 6.71 -0.87
N ARG A 8 -6.08 7.63 -1.16
CA ARG A 8 -6.21 8.61 -2.23
C ARG A 8 -4.92 8.72 -3.01
N TYR A 9 -4.99 9.16 -4.26
CA TYR A 9 -3.80 9.32 -5.07
C TYR A 9 -3.80 10.62 -5.88
N TYR A 10 -2.62 11.17 -6.07
CA TYR A 10 -2.35 12.21 -7.05
C TYR A 10 -1.43 11.63 -8.13
N LYS A 11 -1.63 12.05 -9.38
CA LYS A 11 -0.78 11.62 -10.48
C LYS A 11 -0.68 12.70 -11.55
N ASP A 12 0.55 12.89 -12.03
CA ASP A 12 0.84 13.56 -13.29
C ASP A 12 1.79 12.69 -14.16
N ASN A 13 2.41 13.31 -15.17
CA ASN A 13 3.32 12.62 -16.10
C ASN A 13 4.64 12.15 -15.47
N ALA A 14 5.09 12.78 -14.38
CA ALA A 14 6.38 12.55 -13.74
C ALA A 14 6.25 11.97 -12.33
N LEU A 15 5.13 12.20 -11.65
CA LEU A 15 4.95 11.90 -10.24
C LEU A 15 3.66 11.13 -9.98
N PHE A 16 3.75 10.14 -9.10
CA PHE A 16 2.61 9.46 -8.50
C PHE A 16 2.74 9.53 -6.98
N ILE A 17 1.73 10.06 -6.32
CA ILE A 17 1.66 10.14 -4.85
C ILE A 17 0.49 9.28 -4.40
N LEU A 18 0.76 8.27 -3.58
CA LEU A 18 -0.28 7.54 -2.86
C LEU A 18 -0.35 8.07 -1.42
N LYS A 19 -1.47 8.72 -1.09
CA LYS A 19 -1.74 9.24 0.25
C LYS A 19 -2.50 8.20 1.06
N LEU A 20 -1.89 7.77 2.16
CA LEU A 20 -2.45 6.87 3.14
C LEU A 20 -2.67 7.63 4.45
N SER A 21 -3.91 7.71 4.91
CA SER A 21 -4.26 8.51 6.09
C SER A 21 -5.10 7.73 7.11
N GLY A 22 -4.86 7.96 8.39
CA GLY A 22 -5.52 7.24 9.48
C GLY A 22 -5.09 5.78 9.56
N SER A 23 -6.00 4.92 10.02
CA SER A 23 -5.74 3.48 10.12
C SER A 23 -6.19 2.78 8.82
N VAL A 24 -5.22 2.34 8.01
CA VAL A 24 -5.48 1.63 6.75
C VAL A 24 -5.43 0.14 7.01
N ARG A 25 -6.56 -0.53 6.82
CA ARG A 25 -6.74 -1.97 7.07
C ARG A 25 -7.09 -2.70 5.78
N PHE A 26 -7.15 -4.02 5.85
CA PHE A 26 -7.40 -4.91 4.72
C PHE A 26 -8.70 -4.55 3.97
N THR A 27 -9.69 -3.95 4.63
CA THR A 27 -10.92 -3.44 4.02
C THR A 27 -10.67 -2.38 2.93
N CYS A 28 -9.52 -1.71 2.95
CA CYS A 28 -9.07 -0.75 1.95
C CYS A 28 -8.21 -1.36 0.83
N THR A 29 -7.90 -2.66 0.87
CA THR A 29 -6.95 -3.30 -0.06
C THR A 29 -7.39 -3.19 -1.52
N HIS A 30 -8.69 -3.35 -1.81
CA HIS A 30 -9.15 -3.22 -3.18
C HIS A 30 -8.97 -1.79 -3.73
N TYR A 31 -9.29 -0.77 -2.92
CA TYR A 31 -9.06 0.63 -3.27
C TYR A 31 -7.56 0.91 -3.49
N LEU A 32 -6.70 0.36 -2.62
CA LEU A 32 -5.25 0.43 -2.77
C LEU A 32 -4.78 -0.18 -4.09
N GLU A 33 -5.19 -1.41 -4.39
CA GLU A 33 -4.78 -2.10 -5.62
C GLU A 33 -5.25 -1.36 -6.88
N LEU A 34 -6.46 -0.80 -6.87
CA LEU A 34 -6.96 0.02 -7.97
C LEU A 34 -6.20 1.35 -8.13
N ALA A 35 -5.79 1.98 -7.03
CA ALA A 35 -4.94 3.16 -7.06
C ALA A 35 -3.53 2.81 -7.58
N LEU A 36 -2.94 1.70 -7.14
CA LEU A 36 -1.63 1.24 -7.58
C LEU A 36 -1.58 0.86 -9.07
N LYS A 37 -2.70 0.40 -9.64
CA LYS A 37 -2.82 0.19 -11.11
C LYS A 37 -2.69 1.49 -11.92
N GLN A 38 -2.85 2.66 -11.29
CA GLN A 38 -2.67 3.95 -11.95
C GLN A 38 -1.20 4.33 -12.12
N VAL A 39 -0.26 3.65 -11.46
CA VAL A 39 1.17 3.96 -11.51
C VAL A 39 1.73 3.71 -12.91
N ASN A 40 2.47 4.68 -13.47
CA ASN A 40 3.26 4.47 -14.68
C ASN A 40 4.72 4.15 -14.31
N LYS A 41 5.37 3.27 -15.09
CA LYS A 41 6.79 2.88 -14.92
C LYS A 41 7.77 4.06 -14.94
N LYS A 42 7.38 5.19 -15.54
CA LYS A 42 8.21 6.40 -15.61
C LYS A 42 8.02 7.33 -14.41
N ASN A 43 6.96 7.16 -13.62
CA ASN A 43 6.69 8.03 -12.48
C ASN A 43 7.72 7.80 -11.37
N ASP A 44 8.15 8.88 -10.73
CA ASP A 44 8.63 8.81 -9.36
C ASP A 44 7.43 8.51 -8.45
N ILE A 45 7.61 7.61 -7.49
CA ILE A 45 6.52 7.10 -6.64
C ILE A 45 6.78 7.55 -5.22
N ILE A 46 5.81 8.24 -4.64
CA ILE A 46 5.83 8.69 -3.24
C ILE A 46 4.63 8.11 -2.51
N PHE A 47 4.88 7.49 -1.36
CA PHE A 47 3.87 7.13 -0.39
C PHE A 47 3.82 8.23 0.67
N ASP A 48 2.80 9.08 0.61
CA ASP A 48 2.53 10.06 1.67
C ASP A 48 1.80 9.35 2.81
N MET A 49 2.54 9.05 3.87
CA MET A 49 2.06 8.42 5.10
C MET A 49 2.16 9.40 6.28
N THR A 50 2.28 10.70 6.02
CA THR A 50 2.43 11.73 7.07
C THR A 50 1.23 11.80 8.00
N SER A 51 0.07 11.31 7.56
CA SER A 51 -1.17 11.24 8.34
C SER A 51 -1.61 9.80 8.64
N ALA A 52 -0.78 8.79 8.32
CA ALA A 52 -1.07 7.40 8.63
C ALA A 52 -0.85 7.13 10.12
N LYS A 53 -1.72 6.32 10.72
CA LYS A 53 -1.65 5.88 12.12
C LYS A 53 -1.37 4.39 12.26
N TYR A 54 -1.76 3.61 11.26
CA TYR A 54 -1.62 2.16 11.28
C TYR A 54 -1.75 1.61 9.87
N LEU A 55 -0.89 0.65 9.51
CA LEU A 55 -1.01 -0.15 8.30
C LEU A 55 -0.95 -1.63 8.71
N ASP A 56 -1.84 -2.46 8.17
CA ASP A 56 -1.72 -3.90 8.38
C ASP A 56 -0.81 -4.58 7.34
N SER A 57 -0.54 -5.86 7.58
CA SER A 57 0.29 -6.69 6.72
C SER A 57 -0.27 -6.86 5.31
N THR A 58 -1.59 -6.78 5.12
CA THR A 58 -2.18 -6.85 3.78
C THR A 58 -1.85 -5.59 2.98
N ILE A 59 -1.97 -4.41 3.59
CA ILE A 59 -1.61 -3.14 2.95
C ILE A 59 -0.13 -3.11 2.59
N MET A 60 0.75 -3.46 3.54
CA MET A 60 2.19 -3.51 3.32
C MET A 60 2.59 -4.56 2.27
N GLY A 61 2.00 -5.76 2.32
CA GLY A 61 2.24 -6.81 1.33
C GLY A 61 1.78 -6.42 -0.08
N SER A 62 0.68 -5.67 -0.20
CA SER A 62 0.20 -5.14 -1.47
C SER A 62 1.18 -4.10 -2.04
N ILE A 63 1.70 -3.20 -1.21
CA ILE A 63 2.74 -2.24 -1.58
C ILE A 63 4.01 -2.98 -2.04
N ALA A 64 4.51 -3.94 -1.26
CA ALA A 64 5.67 -4.76 -1.63
C ALA A 64 5.48 -5.44 -3.00
N LYS A 65 4.34 -6.09 -3.22
CA LYS A 65 4.06 -6.79 -4.48
C LYS A 65 4.32 -5.93 -5.72
N HIS A 66 4.02 -4.64 -5.64
CA HIS A 66 4.19 -3.70 -6.75
C HIS A 66 5.60 -3.16 -6.89
N PHE A 67 6.37 -3.03 -5.80
CA PHE A 67 7.60 -2.23 -5.81
C PHE A 67 8.88 -2.96 -5.40
N LEU A 68 8.82 -4.22 -4.99
CA LEU A 68 10.03 -5.02 -4.71
C LEU A 68 11.00 -5.09 -5.89
N GLN A 69 10.48 -5.01 -7.13
CA GLN A 69 11.26 -5.07 -8.36
C GLN A 69 11.29 -3.73 -9.10
N ALA A 70 10.92 -2.63 -8.43
CA ALA A 70 10.94 -1.31 -9.05
C ALA A 70 12.38 -0.87 -9.33
N LYS A 71 12.64 -0.38 -10.55
CA LYS A 71 13.98 0.13 -10.93
C LYS A 71 14.41 1.33 -10.09
N LYS A 72 13.44 2.17 -9.73
CA LYS A 72 13.61 3.29 -8.81
C LYS A 72 12.92 2.94 -7.49
N LYS A 73 13.64 3.09 -6.38
CA LYS A 73 13.05 2.88 -5.05
C LYS A 73 11.97 3.94 -4.81
N PRO A 74 10.73 3.55 -4.46
CA PRO A 74 9.73 4.51 -4.03
C PRO A 74 10.15 5.19 -2.74
N ILE A 75 9.62 6.40 -2.52
CA ILE A 75 9.88 7.19 -1.31
C ILE A 75 8.68 7.04 -0.38
N VAL A 76 8.93 6.77 0.89
CA VAL A 76 7.93 6.82 1.97
C VAL A 76 8.18 8.09 2.76
N VAL A 77 7.18 8.98 2.76
CA VAL A 77 7.19 10.19 3.57
C VAL A 77 6.33 9.97 4.79
N TYR A 78 6.91 10.09 5.98
CA TYR A 78 6.26 9.72 7.23
C TYR A 78 6.49 10.79 8.29
N LYS A 79 5.64 10.84 9.32
CA LYS A 79 5.86 11.71 10.50
C LYS A 79 5.98 10.91 11.78
N ASP A 80 5.22 9.83 11.88
CA ASP A 80 5.21 8.92 13.02
C ASP A 80 6.27 7.83 12.83
N GLU A 81 7.24 7.74 13.75
CA GLU A 81 8.29 6.72 13.72
C GLU A 81 7.73 5.30 13.87
N ASP A 82 6.53 5.13 14.43
CA ASP A 82 5.86 3.83 14.47
C ASP A 82 5.57 3.31 13.07
N ILE A 83 5.24 4.20 12.11
CA ILE A 83 5.04 3.81 10.70
C ILE A 83 6.36 3.28 10.13
N LYS A 84 7.48 3.97 10.35
CA LYS A 84 8.79 3.50 9.88
C LYS A 84 9.14 2.14 10.52
N LEU A 85 8.93 2.00 11.83
CA LEU A 85 9.20 0.76 12.54
C LEU A 85 8.38 -0.42 11.99
N MET A 86 7.14 -0.20 11.56
CA MET A 86 6.33 -1.23 10.88
C MET A 86 7.01 -1.70 9.59
N PHE A 87 7.53 -0.80 8.77
CA PHE A 87 8.25 -1.16 7.55
C PHE A 87 9.57 -1.90 7.84
N SER A 88 10.33 -1.44 8.83
CA SER A 88 11.61 -2.07 9.20
C SER A 88 11.43 -3.48 9.76
N LYS A 89 10.35 -3.75 10.51
CA LYS A 89 10.02 -5.11 10.98
C LYS A 89 9.79 -6.11 9.84
N ILE A 90 9.33 -5.62 8.68
CA ILE A 90 9.16 -6.42 7.46
C ILE A 90 10.41 -6.34 6.56
N GLY A 91 11.49 -5.70 7.00
CA GLY A 91 12.73 -5.60 6.23
C GLY A 91 12.56 -4.81 4.91
N PHE A 92 11.61 -3.87 4.87
CA PHE A 92 11.36 -3.06 3.68
C PHE A 92 12.39 -1.93 3.48
N ASP A 93 13.28 -1.68 4.45
CA ASP A 93 14.30 -0.63 4.40
C ASP A 93 15.19 -0.70 3.15
N GLN A 94 15.38 -1.90 2.59
CA GLN A 94 16.17 -2.07 1.37
C GLN A 94 15.41 -1.73 0.07
N PHE A 95 14.08 -1.68 0.08
CA PHE A 95 13.26 -1.49 -1.11
C PHE A 95 12.68 -0.08 -1.24
N PHE A 96 12.65 0.67 -0.14
CA PHE A 96 12.08 2.03 -0.08
C PHE A 96 13.11 3.02 0.45
N THR A 97 12.98 4.29 0.06
CA THR A 97 13.69 5.40 0.69
C THR A 97 12.75 6.06 1.70
N PHE A 98 13.19 6.28 2.93
CA PHE A 98 12.37 6.90 3.98
C PHE A 98 12.82 8.33 4.24
N THR A 99 11.89 9.26 4.30
CA THR A 99 12.14 10.67 4.67
C THR A 99 10.99 11.21 5.51
N GLN A 100 11.27 12.20 6.37
CA GLN A 100 10.23 12.90 7.13
C GLN A 100 9.66 14.11 6.38
N ASN A 101 10.34 14.56 5.32
CA ASN A 101 9.94 15.70 4.52
C ASN A 101 10.24 15.47 3.04
N ASP A 102 9.29 15.84 2.18
CA ASP A 102 9.44 15.88 0.73
C ASP A 102 8.43 16.89 0.19
N GLU A 103 8.91 18.01 -0.36
CA GLU A 103 8.05 19.11 -0.82
C GLU A 103 7.07 18.69 -1.92
N ARG A 104 7.36 17.59 -2.63
CA ARG A 104 6.48 17.07 -3.69
C ARG A 104 5.15 16.56 -3.16
N ILE A 105 5.02 16.32 -1.84
CA ILE A 105 3.73 15.96 -1.22
C ILE A 105 2.81 17.17 -0.98
N ASN A 106 3.30 18.40 -1.17
CA ASN A 106 2.54 19.65 -0.99
C ASN A 106 1.55 19.90 -2.14
N VAL A 107 0.81 18.87 -2.52
CA VAL A 107 -0.28 18.92 -3.49
C VAL A 107 -1.56 19.29 -2.74
N LYS A 108 -2.37 20.18 -3.33
CA LYS A 108 -3.66 20.57 -2.75
C LYS A 108 -4.54 19.33 -2.57
N ASP A 109 -5.21 19.22 -1.42
CA ASP A 109 -5.98 18.04 -1.06
C ASP A 109 -7.11 17.73 -2.08
N GLU A 110 -7.70 18.78 -2.68
CA GLU A 110 -8.69 18.69 -3.78
C GLU A 110 -8.17 18.07 -5.08
N SER A 111 -6.84 18.02 -5.29
CA SER A 111 -6.22 17.41 -6.47
C SER A 111 -6.04 15.90 -6.31
N PHE A 112 -6.23 15.35 -5.10
CA PHE A 112 -6.20 13.92 -4.88
C PHE A 112 -7.50 13.27 -5.34
N LYS A 113 -7.37 12.17 -6.07
CA LYS A 113 -8.48 11.33 -6.52
C LYS A 113 -8.72 10.20 -5.53
N GLN A 114 -9.98 9.85 -5.37
CA GLN A 114 -10.40 8.66 -4.63
C GLN A 114 -10.87 7.59 -5.60
N ILE A 115 -10.68 6.32 -5.24
CA ILE A 115 -11.23 5.20 -6.00
C ILE A 115 -12.68 4.98 -5.57
N GLU A 116 -13.58 4.92 -6.54
CA GLU A 116 -14.98 4.53 -6.35
C GLU A 116 -15.18 3.09 -6.83
N ILE A 117 -15.91 2.29 -6.05
CA ILE A 117 -16.24 0.91 -6.37
C ILE A 117 -17.75 0.79 -6.38
N PHE A 118 -18.30 0.34 -7.50
CA PHE A 118 -19.75 0.32 -7.73
C PHE A 118 -20.39 -1.08 -7.52
N ASN A 119 -19.58 -2.15 -7.42
CA ASN A 119 -20.04 -3.52 -7.26
C ASN A 119 -19.43 -4.19 -6.01
N GLU A 120 -20.27 -4.54 -5.04
CA GLU A 120 -19.87 -5.07 -3.74
C GLU A 120 -19.46 -6.55 -3.78
N ASP A 121 -20.11 -7.37 -4.62
CA ASP A 121 -19.80 -8.79 -4.75
C ASP A 121 -18.45 -9.00 -5.43
N GLU A 122 -18.16 -8.19 -6.46
CA GLU A 122 -16.84 -8.15 -7.09
C GLU A 122 -15.77 -7.67 -6.12
N ASN A 123 -16.09 -6.71 -5.26
CA ASN A 123 -15.17 -6.21 -4.24
C ASN A 123 -14.80 -7.29 -3.22
N ALA A 124 -15.79 -8.04 -2.71
CA ALA A 124 -15.55 -9.11 -1.74
C ALA A 124 -14.69 -10.23 -2.33
N LYS A 125 -14.97 -10.65 -3.56
CA LYS A 125 -14.16 -11.67 -4.26
C LYS A 125 -12.74 -11.18 -4.51
N ALA A 126 -12.58 -9.96 -5.00
CA ALA A 126 -11.28 -9.35 -5.26
C ALA A 126 -10.46 -9.19 -3.97
N LEU A 127 -11.10 -8.83 -2.85
CA LEU A 127 -10.45 -8.68 -1.55
C LEU A 127 -9.77 -9.97 -1.10
N LYS A 128 -10.45 -11.13 -1.18
CA LYS A 128 -9.85 -12.43 -0.83
C LYS A 128 -8.57 -12.69 -1.64
N GLU A 129 -8.63 -12.44 -2.94
CA GLU A 129 -7.46 -12.63 -3.80
C GLU A 129 -6.32 -11.68 -3.47
N TYR A 130 -6.60 -10.42 -3.15
CA TYR A 130 -5.56 -9.45 -2.82
C TYR A 130 -4.89 -9.77 -1.48
N VAL A 131 -5.66 -10.15 -0.45
CA VAL A 131 -5.10 -10.61 0.83
C VAL A 131 -4.18 -11.80 0.60
N LEU A 132 -4.62 -12.80 -0.18
CA LEU A 132 -3.82 -13.97 -0.50
C LEU A 132 -2.50 -13.59 -1.20
N LYS A 133 -2.56 -12.72 -2.22
CA LYS A 133 -1.38 -12.28 -2.98
C LYS A 133 -0.41 -11.45 -2.13
N ALA A 134 -0.92 -10.59 -1.26
CA ALA A 134 -0.12 -9.78 -0.34
C ALA A 134 0.65 -10.67 0.65
N HIS A 135 -0.05 -11.57 1.35
CA HIS A 135 0.56 -12.47 2.31
C HIS A 135 1.50 -13.49 1.64
N ALA A 136 1.21 -13.95 0.42
CA ALA A 136 2.14 -14.79 -0.34
C ALA A 136 3.44 -14.06 -0.69
N THR A 137 3.36 -12.75 -0.95
CA THR A 137 4.55 -11.92 -1.19
C THR A 137 5.39 -11.81 0.09
N LEU A 138 4.76 -11.48 1.21
CA LEU A 138 5.44 -11.40 2.51
C LEU A 138 6.05 -12.75 2.93
N SER A 139 5.35 -13.86 2.71
CA SER A 139 5.85 -15.21 3.02
C SER A 139 7.12 -15.56 2.25
N LYS A 140 7.24 -15.10 0.99
CA LYS A 140 8.46 -15.31 0.19
C LYS A 140 9.62 -14.46 0.68
N MET A 141 9.34 -13.25 1.18
CA MET A 141 10.34 -12.36 1.76
C MET A 141 10.82 -12.84 3.14
N HIS A 142 9.91 -13.44 3.92
CA HIS A 142 10.17 -13.94 5.28
C HIS A 142 9.88 -15.45 5.37
N PRO A 143 10.71 -16.31 4.77
CA PRO A 143 10.47 -17.76 4.75
C PRO A 143 10.48 -18.40 6.14
N GLN A 144 11.03 -17.71 7.15
CA GLN A 144 11.07 -18.17 8.55
C GLN A 144 9.87 -17.69 9.39
N ASP A 145 9.03 -16.79 8.87
CA ASP A 145 7.83 -16.30 9.57
C ASP A 145 6.59 -17.07 9.09
N ASP A 146 6.13 -18.01 9.92
CA ASP A 146 4.97 -18.85 9.61
C ASP A 146 3.63 -18.11 9.70
N SER A 147 3.57 -16.92 10.33
CA SER A 147 2.32 -16.17 10.46
C SER A 147 1.73 -15.80 9.11
N PHE A 148 2.57 -15.41 8.13
CA PHE A 148 2.12 -15.10 6.78
C PHE A 148 1.69 -16.35 6.00
N LYS A 149 2.37 -17.48 6.20
CA LYS A 149 2.03 -18.77 5.56
C LYS A 149 0.68 -19.30 6.04
N ASN A 150 0.40 -19.14 7.34
CA ASN A 150 -0.86 -19.57 7.94
C ASN A 150 -2.06 -18.87 7.31
N VAL A 151 -1.98 -17.55 7.09
CA VAL A 151 -3.03 -16.78 6.40
C VAL A 151 -3.23 -17.27 4.96
N VAL A 152 -2.14 -17.56 4.23
CA VAL A 152 -2.20 -18.09 2.86
C VAL A 152 -2.90 -19.45 2.81
N LYS A 153 -2.60 -20.35 3.76
CA LYS A 153 -3.21 -21.68 3.84
C LYS A 153 -4.72 -21.58 4.13
N LEU A 154 -5.09 -20.82 5.15
CA LEU A 154 -6.50 -20.61 5.54
C LEU A 154 -7.38 -20.07 4.41
N LEU A 155 -6.83 -19.23 3.53
CA LEU A 155 -7.57 -18.64 2.42
C LEU A 155 -7.63 -19.54 1.17
N LYS A 156 -6.73 -20.52 1.04
CA LYS A 156 -6.75 -21.51 -0.06
C LYS A 156 -7.67 -22.70 0.23
N ASP A 157 -7.85 -23.04 1.50
CA ASP A 157 -8.65 -24.19 1.95
C ASP A 157 -10.16 -23.87 2.04
N LYS A 158 -10.59 -22.72 1.51
CA LYS A 158 -11.99 -22.24 1.40
C LYS A 158 -12.29 -21.82 -0.03
#